data_AF-A0A1W1X2M0-F1
#
_entry.id   AF-A0A1W1X2M0-F1
#
_cell.length_a   1.000
_cell.length_b   1.000
_cell.length_c   1.000
_cell.angle_alpha   90.00
_cell.angle_beta   90.00
_cell.angle_gamma   90.00
#
_symmetry.space_group_name_H-M   'P 1'
#
loop_
_entity.id
_entity.type
_entity.pdbx_description
1 polymer ?
#
loop_
_entity_poly.entity_id
_entity_poly.type
_entity_poly.pdbx_seq_one_letter_code
_entity_poly.pdbx_strand_id
1 'polypeptide(L)'
;MTASIASQITHQIVHATASVASSAFHAIASQPANSTTRAASQTFRIASADWPAWVQAVGSILAILVAIGVAAWQTSESRALLREQEEQARRDAKEAERAKYGKFVALAKTLTKRICQAKVLVMQPEPNIEHLGRVLRNQETVSLALQALQDVRYLELPSAQAINALQQLQSLAPPMSRRLTALADDFRFSTKIDEFFDERNEKKKALVLDLQSIGEKFREFALALGINESEFSDAEWTWR
;
A
#
# COMPACT_ATOMS: atom_id res chain seq x y z
N MET A 1 12.04 -6.69 25.14
CA MET A 1 12.56 -7.51 26.25
C MET A 1 11.91 -8.92 26.36
N THR A 2 11.01 -9.33 25.47
CA THR A 2 10.29 -10.62 25.56
C THR A 2 10.91 -11.77 24.76
N ALA A 3 11.77 -11.51 23.77
CA ALA A 3 12.42 -12.53 22.95
C ALA A 3 13.47 -13.39 23.71
N SER A 4 13.96 -12.93 24.86
CA SER A 4 14.99 -13.63 25.64
C SER A 4 14.44 -14.84 26.42
N ILE A 5 13.16 -14.83 26.78
CA ILE A 5 12.57 -15.85 27.68
C ILE A 5 12.27 -17.14 26.90
N ALA A 6 11.77 -17.02 25.66
CA ALA A 6 11.46 -18.19 24.82
C ALA A 6 12.71 -19.00 24.44
N SER A 7 13.83 -18.32 24.15
CA SER A 7 15.12 -18.98 23.89
C SER A 7 15.64 -19.73 25.12
N GLN A 8 15.52 -19.13 26.31
CA GLN A 8 15.97 -19.75 27.56
C GLN A 8 15.16 -20.99 27.94
N ILE A 9 13.85 -20.98 27.72
CA ILE A 9 12.98 -22.15 27.96
C ILE A 9 13.31 -23.29 27.00
N THR A 10 13.60 -22.97 25.73
CA THR A 10 13.94 -23.98 24.72
C THR A 10 15.26 -24.68 25.07
N HIS A 11 16.27 -23.94 25.54
CA HIS A 11 17.54 -24.52 25.99
C HIS A 11 17.40 -25.39 27.25
N GLN A 12 16.51 -25.02 28.19
CA GLN A 12 16.29 -25.81 29.41
C GLN A 12 15.61 -27.15 29.13
N ILE A 13 14.64 -27.19 28.21
CA ILE A 13 13.91 -28.42 27.84
C ILE A 13 14.80 -29.41 27.10
N VAL A 14 15.70 -28.92 26.24
CA VAL A 14 16.66 -29.77 25.51
C VAL A 14 17.70 -30.39 26.45
N HIS A 15 18.16 -29.66 27.48
CA HIS A 15 19.07 -30.24 28.48
C HIS A 15 18.40 -31.28 29.39
N ALA A 16 17.12 -31.08 29.74
CA ALA A 16 16.37 -32.02 30.58
C ALA A 16 16.08 -33.36 29.86
N THR A 17 15.83 -33.33 28.55
CA THR A 17 15.57 -34.54 27.76
C THR A 17 16.85 -35.34 27.45
N ALA A 18 17.99 -34.68 27.30
CA ALA A 18 19.28 -35.34 27.11
C ALA A 18 19.76 -36.12 28.37
N SER A 19 19.48 -35.63 29.58
CA SER A 19 19.91 -36.29 30.83
C SER A 19 19.10 -37.56 31.15
N VAL A 20 17.80 -37.57 30.81
CA VAL A 20 16.93 -38.73 31.01
C VAL A 20 17.25 -39.86 30.01
N ALA A 21 17.62 -39.53 28.77
CA ALA A 21 18.03 -40.52 27.79
C ALA A 21 19.38 -41.19 28.15
N SER A 22 20.33 -40.43 28.70
CA SER A 22 21.67 -40.94 29.04
C SER A 22 21.68 -41.86 30.26
N SER A 23 20.81 -41.61 31.24
CA SER A 23 20.67 -42.44 32.45
C SER A 23 19.98 -43.79 32.18
N ALA A 24 19.03 -43.82 31.25
CA ALA A 24 18.39 -45.08 30.82
C ALA A 24 19.35 -46.00 30.02
N PHE A 25 20.27 -45.41 29.23
CA PHE A 25 21.19 -46.20 28.40
C PHE A 25 22.34 -46.83 29.21
N HIS A 26 22.78 -46.18 30.29
CA HIS A 26 23.84 -46.70 31.16
C HIS A 26 23.41 -47.89 32.03
N ALA A 27 22.11 -48.03 32.32
CA ALA A 27 21.58 -49.16 33.11
C ALA A 27 21.50 -50.48 32.32
N ILE A 28 21.51 -50.42 30.98
CA ILE A 28 21.41 -51.60 30.11
C ILE A 28 22.81 -52.18 29.79
N ALA A 29 23.86 -51.36 29.87
CA ALA A 29 25.22 -51.76 29.47
C ALA A 29 26.04 -52.50 30.54
N SER A 30 25.51 -52.74 31.74
CA SER A 30 26.24 -53.29 32.89
C SER A 30 25.79 -54.69 33.33
N GLN A 31 25.22 -55.51 32.44
CA GLN A 31 24.98 -56.93 32.72
C GLN A 31 26.26 -57.77 32.54
N PRO A 32 26.83 -58.38 33.60
CA PRO A 32 27.98 -59.26 33.47
C PRO A 32 27.56 -60.61 32.89
N ALA A 33 28.21 -61.00 31.79
CA ALA A 33 28.10 -62.34 31.20
C ALA A 33 28.81 -63.35 32.10
N ASN A 34 28.07 -64.10 32.92
CA ASN A 34 28.55 -65.33 33.57
C ASN A 34 27.35 -66.20 33.99
N SER A 35 27.14 -67.33 33.32
CA SER A 35 27.06 -68.67 33.94
C SER A 35 26.40 -69.71 33.01
N THR A 36 27.24 -70.59 32.49
CA THR A 36 26.86 -71.89 31.95
C THR A 36 26.37 -72.80 33.09
N THR A 37 25.28 -73.54 32.82
CA THR A 37 24.73 -74.69 33.58
C THR A 37 24.07 -74.44 34.94
N ARG A 38 22.73 -74.45 34.95
CA ARG A 38 21.96 -75.47 35.68
C ARG A 38 20.51 -75.50 35.20
N ALA A 39 20.13 -76.64 34.62
CA ALA A 39 18.75 -77.03 34.45
C ALA A 39 18.11 -77.23 35.83
N ALA A 40 17.10 -76.43 36.14
CA ALA A 40 16.10 -76.71 37.15
C ALA A 40 14.87 -75.84 36.87
N SER A 41 13.87 -76.43 36.23
CA SER A 41 12.44 -76.20 36.50
C SER A 41 12.08 -74.81 37.06
N GLN A 42 11.97 -73.81 36.19
CA GLN A 42 11.18 -72.63 36.46
C GLN A 42 9.90 -72.72 35.64
N THR A 43 8.86 -73.17 36.34
CA THR A 43 7.46 -72.99 35.98
C THR A 43 7.23 -71.59 35.41
N PHE A 44 6.75 -71.55 34.18
CA PHE A 44 6.27 -70.36 33.48
C PHE A 44 5.10 -69.76 34.27
N ARG A 45 5.41 -68.93 35.27
CA ARG A 45 4.46 -67.93 35.74
C ARG A 45 4.52 -66.81 34.72
N ILE A 46 3.50 -66.75 33.85
CA ILE A 46 3.14 -65.49 33.19
C ILE A 46 2.84 -64.53 34.34
N ALA A 47 3.87 -63.81 34.77
CA ALA A 47 3.73 -62.76 35.75
C ALA A 47 2.88 -61.69 35.08
N SER A 48 1.85 -61.25 35.79
CA SER A 48 0.99 -60.12 35.50
C SER A 48 1.73 -58.76 35.45
N ALA A 49 3.01 -58.78 35.07
CA ALA A 49 3.99 -57.70 35.12
C ALA A 49 4.30 -57.09 33.73
N ASP A 50 3.71 -57.61 32.64
CA ASP A 50 3.82 -57.00 31.30
C ASP A 50 2.77 -55.91 31.06
N TRP A 51 1.75 -55.84 31.92
CA TRP A 51 0.68 -54.83 31.85
C TRP A 51 1.15 -53.38 32.09
N PRO A 52 2.07 -53.08 33.03
CA PRO A 52 2.55 -51.72 33.23
C PRO A 52 3.42 -51.20 32.06
N ALA A 53 4.14 -52.10 31.38
CA ALA A 53 5.13 -51.73 30.37
C ALA A 53 4.48 -51.18 29.08
N TRP A 54 3.37 -51.78 28.62
CA TRP A 54 2.67 -51.30 27.43
C TRP A 54 1.93 -49.97 27.69
N VAL A 55 1.37 -49.78 28.90
CA VAL A 55 0.72 -48.53 29.30
C VAL A 55 1.72 -47.37 29.28
N GLN A 56 2.95 -47.60 29.74
CA GLN A 56 4.02 -46.60 29.71
C GLN A 56 4.44 -46.24 28.28
N ALA A 57 4.54 -47.22 27.38
CA ALA A 57 4.88 -46.99 25.98
C ALA A 57 3.76 -46.22 25.23
N VAL A 58 2.50 -46.55 25.48
CA VAL A 58 1.36 -45.82 24.88
C VAL A 58 1.28 -44.39 25.44
N GLY A 59 1.52 -44.21 26.74
CA GLY A 59 1.53 -42.90 27.38
C GLY A 59 2.62 -41.96 26.84
N SER A 60 3.82 -42.50 26.55
CA SER A 60 4.91 -41.68 25.99
C SER A 60 4.62 -41.26 24.55
N ILE A 61 4.05 -42.14 23.73
CA ILE A 61 3.63 -41.81 22.36
C ILE A 61 2.54 -40.73 22.38
N LEU A 62 1.55 -40.85 23.25
CA LEU A 62 0.48 -39.86 23.37
C LEU A 62 1.01 -38.49 23.82
N ALA A 63 1.94 -38.47 24.78
CA ALA A 63 2.58 -37.24 25.25
C ALA A 63 3.38 -36.54 24.14
N ILE A 64 4.12 -37.30 23.33
CA ILE A 64 4.86 -36.75 22.17
C ILE A 64 3.89 -36.16 21.15
N LEU A 65 2.78 -36.84 20.85
CA LEU A 65 1.78 -36.35 19.90
C LEU A 65 1.09 -35.05 20.38
N VAL A 66 0.75 -34.97 21.68
CA VAL A 66 0.17 -33.75 22.26
C VAL A 66 1.18 -32.60 22.25
N ALA A 67 2.45 -32.85 22.59
CA ALA A 67 3.49 -31.83 22.56
C ALA A 67 3.73 -31.26 21.16
N ILE A 68 3.75 -32.12 20.13
CA ILE A 68 3.89 -31.69 18.72
C ILE A 68 2.63 -30.93 18.27
N GLY A 69 1.43 -31.40 18.65
CA GLY A 69 0.16 -30.76 18.29
C GLY A 69 0.03 -29.33 18.85
N VAL A 70 0.38 -29.12 20.12
CA VAL A 70 0.34 -27.79 20.76
C VAL A 70 1.36 -26.84 20.14
N ALA A 71 2.59 -27.32 19.85
CA ALA A 71 3.60 -26.51 19.19
C ALA A 71 3.20 -26.09 17.77
N ALA A 72 2.59 -27.00 17.00
CA ALA A 72 2.07 -26.71 15.67
C ALA A 72 0.94 -25.67 15.71
N TRP A 73 0.04 -25.76 16.69
CA TRP A 73 -1.07 -24.81 16.85
C TRP A 73 -0.57 -23.41 17.24
N GLN A 74 0.33 -23.29 18.22
CA GLN A 74 0.94 -22.00 18.61
C GLN A 74 1.74 -21.34 17.47
N THR A 75 2.39 -22.15 16.64
CA THR A 75 3.14 -21.63 15.48
C THR A 75 2.20 -21.09 14.40
N SER A 76 1.01 -21.70 14.25
CA SER A 76 0.01 -21.23 13.27
C SER A 76 -0.60 -19.88 13.65
N GLU A 77 -0.93 -19.70 14.94
CA GLU A 77 -1.52 -18.46 15.46
C GLU A 77 -0.51 -17.30 15.44
N SER A 78 0.74 -17.58 15.80
CA SER A 78 1.82 -16.58 15.74
C SER A 78 2.09 -16.08 14.31
N ARG A 79 1.97 -16.97 13.31
CA ARG A 79 2.13 -16.59 11.89
C ARG A 79 0.94 -15.78 11.38
N ALA A 80 -0.27 -16.05 11.85
CA ALA A 80 -1.44 -15.24 11.50
C ALA A 80 -1.30 -13.81 12.04
N LEU A 81 -0.93 -13.66 13.31
CA LEU A 81 -0.72 -12.36 13.95
C LEU A 81 0.42 -11.56 13.28
N LEU A 82 1.51 -12.22 12.88
CA LEU A 82 2.60 -11.56 12.15
C LEU A 82 2.15 -11.04 10.78
N ARG A 83 1.33 -11.81 10.04
CA ARG A 83 0.78 -11.36 8.75
C ARG A 83 -0.16 -10.17 8.93
N GLU A 84 -1.03 -10.21 9.94
CA GLU A 84 -1.92 -9.09 10.25
C GLU A 84 -1.14 -7.83 10.63
N GLN A 85 -0.06 -7.96 11.41
CA GLN A 85 0.82 -6.82 11.73
C GLN A 85 1.55 -6.28 10.51
N GLU A 86 2.06 -7.13 9.62
CA GLU A 86 2.70 -6.70 8.37
C GLU A 86 1.70 -5.99 7.45
N GLU A 87 0.48 -6.51 7.33
CA GLU A 87 -0.58 -5.87 6.55
C GLU A 87 -0.99 -4.51 7.15
N GLN A 88 -1.13 -4.43 8.48
CA GLN A 88 -1.45 -3.18 9.15
C GLN A 88 -0.34 -2.15 8.98
N ALA A 89 0.93 -2.54 9.19
CA ALA A 89 2.07 -1.66 8.97
C ALA A 89 2.16 -1.15 7.52
N ARG A 90 1.80 -1.98 6.53
CA ARG A 90 1.70 -1.57 5.13
C ARG A 90 0.57 -0.58 4.88
N ARG A 91 -0.57 -0.73 5.56
CA ARG A 91 -1.70 0.22 5.47
C ARG A 91 -1.33 1.55 6.10
N ASP A 92 -0.78 1.52 7.31
CA ASP A 92 -0.34 2.71 8.05
C ASP A 92 0.74 3.48 7.27
N ALA A 93 1.69 2.78 6.64
CA ALA A 93 2.70 3.40 5.77
C ALA A 93 2.06 4.10 4.55
N LYS A 94 1.07 3.48 3.90
CA LYS A 94 0.34 4.09 2.79
C LYS A 94 -0.50 5.28 3.23
N GLU A 95 -1.10 5.22 4.42
CA GLU A 95 -1.86 6.34 4.98
C GLU A 95 -0.95 7.52 5.35
N ALA A 96 0.22 7.24 5.92
CA ALA A 96 1.23 8.26 6.21
C ALA A 96 1.77 8.92 4.92
N GLU A 97 2.01 8.13 3.87
CA GLU A 97 2.36 8.65 2.55
C GLU A 97 1.23 9.52 1.98
N ARG A 98 -0.02 9.05 2.03
CA ARG A 98 -1.19 9.85 1.60
C ARG A 98 -1.33 11.14 2.40
N ALA A 99 -1.06 11.12 3.70
CA ALA A 99 -1.08 12.32 4.53
C ALA A 99 0.02 13.31 4.12
N LYS A 100 1.23 12.82 3.76
CA LYS A 100 2.33 13.64 3.23
C LYS A 100 1.94 14.36 1.95
N TYR A 101 1.19 13.69 1.07
CA TYR A 101 0.78 14.26 -0.23
C TYR A 101 -0.64 14.84 -0.24
N GLY A 102 -1.41 14.75 0.86
CA GLY A 102 -2.84 15.06 0.88
C GLY A 102 -3.18 16.50 0.46
N LYS A 103 -2.32 17.46 0.81
CA LYS A 103 -2.44 18.86 0.36
C LYS A 103 -2.29 18.99 -1.16
N PHE A 104 -1.37 18.24 -1.76
CA PHE A 104 -1.13 18.24 -3.20
C PHE A 104 -2.22 17.51 -3.97
N VAL A 105 -2.71 16.40 -3.42
CA VAL A 105 -3.88 15.69 -3.93
C VAL A 105 -5.08 16.63 -3.97
N ALA A 106 -5.36 17.34 -2.87
CA ALA A 106 -6.45 18.32 -2.82
C ALA A 106 -6.27 19.47 -3.82
N LEU A 107 -5.04 19.95 -3.98
CA LEU A 107 -4.70 21.00 -4.93
C LEU A 107 -4.86 20.53 -6.39
N ALA A 108 -4.32 19.36 -6.74
CA ALA A 108 -4.44 18.76 -8.07
C ALA A 108 -5.92 18.50 -8.42
N LYS A 109 -6.72 18.01 -7.46
CA LYS A 109 -8.16 17.81 -7.63
C LYS A 109 -8.88 19.14 -7.88
N THR A 110 -8.57 20.17 -7.10
CA THR A 110 -9.16 21.50 -7.26
C THR A 110 -8.80 22.10 -8.61
N LEU A 111 -7.53 22.03 -9.00
CA LEU A 111 -7.02 22.53 -10.27
C LEU A 111 -7.71 21.90 -11.45
N THR A 112 -7.73 20.58 -11.46
CA THR A 112 -8.26 19.86 -12.60
C THR A 112 -9.77 20.08 -12.73
N LYS A 113 -10.50 20.20 -11.61
CA LYS A 113 -11.90 20.63 -11.61
C LYS A 113 -12.08 22.01 -12.25
N ARG A 114 -11.21 22.97 -11.92
CA ARG A 114 -11.26 24.34 -12.47
C ARG A 114 -10.90 24.37 -13.96
N ILE A 115 -9.94 23.57 -14.39
CA ILE A 115 -9.53 23.44 -15.79
C ILE A 115 -10.66 22.79 -16.60
N CYS A 116 -11.29 21.71 -16.11
CA CYS A 116 -12.49 21.11 -16.70
C CYS A 116 -13.60 22.14 -16.86
N GLN A 117 -13.93 22.86 -15.78
CA GLN A 117 -14.97 23.89 -15.80
C GLN A 117 -14.65 24.99 -16.82
N ALA A 118 -13.39 25.45 -16.88
CA ALA A 118 -12.96 26.42 -17.88
C ALA A 118 -13.14 25.87 -19.31
N LYS A 119 -12.74 24.62 -19.57
CA LYS A 119 -12.94 23.95 -20.86
C LYS A 119 -14.42 23.92 -21.24
N VAL A 120 -15.29 23.43 -20.34
CA VAL A 120 -16.73 23.35 -20.56
C VAL A 120 -17.32 24.72 -20.90
N LEU A 121 -16.93 25.77 -20.16
CA LEU A 121 -17.39 27.13 -20.40
C LEU A 121 -16.92 27.68 -21.76
N VAL A 122 -15.68 27.39 -22.16
CA VAL A 122 -15.12 27.81 -23.47
C VAL A 122 -15.76 27.05 -24.63
N MET A 123 -16.19 25.81 -24.42
CA MET A 123 -16.83 24.98 -25.45
C MET A 123 -18.30 25.33 -25.70
N GLN A 124 -18.92 26.18 -24.89
CA GLN A 124 -20.31 26.55 -25.12
C GLN A 124 -20.49 27.34 -26.42
N PRO A 125 -21.61 27.12 -27.15
CA PRO A 125 -21.87 27.79 -28.41
C PRO A 125 -22.26 29.26 -28.24
N GLU A 126 -22.84 29.64 -27.10
CA GLU A 126 -23.32 31.00 -26.87
C GLU A 126 -22.31 31.87 -26.12
N PRO A 127 -22.00 33.08 -26.65
CA PRO A 127 -21.13 34.03 -25.97
C PRO A 127 -21.84 34.59 -24.72
N ASN A 128 -21.45 34.08 -23.54
CA ASN A 128 -21.93 34.60 -22.26
C ASN A 128 -20.78 35.28 -21.50
N ILE A 129 -20.90 36.60 -21.32
CA ILE A 129 -19.94 37.44 -20.58
C ILE A 129 -19.71 36.90 -19.16
N GLU A 130 -20.74 36.33 -18.53
CA GLU A 130 -20.64 35.75 -17.20
C GLU A 130 -19.77 34.48 -17.19
N HIS A 131 -19.90 33.64 -18.22
CA HIS A 131 -19.06 32.45 -18.39
C HIS A 131 -17.60 32.83 -18.62
N LEU A 132 -17.38 33.89 -19.39
CA LEU A 132 -16.06 34.45 -19.63
C LEU A 132 -15.41 34.98 -18.35
N GLY A 133 -16.16 35.72 -17.55
CA GLY A 133 -15.71 36.16 -16.22
C GLY A 133 -15.34 35.00 -15.29
N ARG A 134 -16.03 33.85 -15.40
CA ARG A 134 -15.66 32.62 -14.66
C ARG A 134 -14.36 31.99 -15.19
N VAL A 135 -14.17 31.93 -16.51
CA VAL A 135 -12.92 31.43 -17.12
C VAL A 135 -11.73 32.29 -16.67
N LEU A 136 -11.90 33.61 -16.65
CA LEU A 136 -10.85 34.55 -16.19
C LEU A 136 -10.58 34.41 -14.69
N ARG A 137 -11.60 34.24 -13.83
CA ARG A 137 -11.38 33.93 -12.41
C ARG A 137 -10.66 32.60 -12.19
N ASN A 138 -10.90 31.62 -13.06
CA ASN A 138 -10.19 30.34 -13.01
C ASN A 138 -8.71 30.51 -13.38
N GLN A 139 -8.33 31.50 -14.19
CA GLN A 139 -6.92 31.79 -14.53
C GLN A 139 -6.08 32.04 -13.28
N GLU A 140 -6.56 32.87 -12.36
CA GLU A 140 -5.84 33.19 -11.12
C GLU A 140 -5.70 31.96 -10.22
N THR A 141 -6.75 31.14 -10.16
CA THR A 141 -6.69 29.87 -9.42
C THR A 141 -5.67 28.92 -10.03
N VAL A 142 -5.63 28.87 -11.37
CA VAL A 142 -4.69 28.04 -12.11
C VAL A 142 -3.25 28.54 -11.94
N SER A 143 -3.00 29.85 -11.99
CA SER A 143 -1.66 30.41 -11.76
C SER A 143 -1.17 30.16 -10.33
N LEU A 144 -2.01 30.40 -9.32
CA LEU A 144 -1.68 30.17 -7.91
C LEU A 144 -1.34 28.72 -7.65
N ALA A 145 -2.09 27.80 -8.23
CA ALA A 145 -1.88 26.39 -7.97
C ALA A 145 -0.74 25.81 -8.83
N LEU A 146 -0.45 26.39 -10.00
CA LEU A 146 0.80 26.14 -10.72
C LEU A 146 2.02 26.65 -9.95
N GLN A 147 1.92 27.79 -9.27
CA GLN A 147 2.96 28.29 -8.37
C GLN A 147 3.14 27.34 -7.18
N ALA A 148 2.05 26.89 -6.55
CA ALA A 148 2.12 25.90 -5.48
C ALA A 148 2.75 24.57 -5.94
N LEU A 149 2.60 24.19 -7.22
CA LEU A 149 3.30 23.04 -7.80
C LEU A 149 4.80 23.27 -8.03
N GLN A 150 5.27 24.52 -8.13
CA GLN A 150 6.71 24.80 -8.14
C GLN A 150 7.32 24.54 -6.76
N ASP A 151 6.56 24.83 -5.69
CA ASP A 151 6.97 24.52 -4.32
C ASP A 151 7.04 23.00 -4.06
N VAL A 152 6.33 22.18 -4.86
CA VAL A 152 6.41 20.70 -4.82
C VAL A 152 7.76 20.18 -5.24
N ARG A 153 8.57 20.97 -5.96
CA ARG A 153 9.87 20.50 -6.48
C ARG A 153 10.83 20.04 -5.37
N TYR A 154 10.60 20.48 -4.15
CA TYR A 154 11.37 20.11 -2.96
C TYR A 154 10.85 18.86 -2.24
N LEU A 155 9.68 18.34 -2.62
CA LEU A 155 9.17 17.09 -2.08
C LEU A 155 9.70 15.91 -2.89
N GLU A 156 10.16 14.89 -2.17
CA GLU A 156 10.41 13.57 -2.74
C GLU A 156 9.09 13.01 -3.28
N LEU A 157 8.93 13.05 -4.59
CA LEU A 157 7.80 12.48 -5.28
C LEU A 157 7.91 10.94 -5.25
N PRO A 158 6.79 10.22 -5.07
CA PRO A 158 6.82 8.78 -4.81
C PRO A 158 7.19 7.95 -6.05
N SER A 159 7.13 8.53 -7.25
CA SER A 159 7.39 7.80 -8.49
C SER A 159 8.04 8.68 -9.57
N ALA A 160 8.84 8.05 -10.43
CA ALA A 160 9.39 8.69 -11.63
C ALA A 160 8.29 9.22 -12.55
N GLN A 161 7.13 8.55 -12.58
CA GLN A 161 5.96 8.99 -13.33
C GLN A 161 5.41 10.31 -12.79
N ALA A 162 5.32 10.48 -11.47
CA ALA A 162 4.89 11.74 -10.84
C ALA A 162 5.88 12.88 -11.14
N ILE A 163 7.20 12.59 -11.13
CA ILE A 163 8.23 13.57 -11.49
C ILE A 163 8.06 14.02 -12.95
N ASN A 164 7.90 13.07 -13.87
CA ASN A 164 7.74 13.37 -15.29
C ASN A 164 6.45 14.17 -15.56
N ALA A 165 5.32 13.75 -14.96
CA ALA A 165 4.06 14.47 -15.11
C ALA A 165 4.14 15.90 -14.54
N LEU A 166 4.80 16.09 -13.40
CA LEU A 166 5.05 17.42 -12.84
C LEU A 166 5.92 18.29 -13.75
N GLN A 167 6.99 17.73 -14.34
CA GLN A 167 7.85 18.44 -15.29
C GLN A 167 7.09 18.86 -16.55
N GLN A 168 6.21 17.99 -17.06
CA GLN A 168 5.35 18.30 -18.21
C GLN A 168 4.32 19.38 -17.85
N LEU A 169 3.72 19.33 -16.67
CA LEU A 169 2.84 20.39 -16.19
C LEU A 169 3.57 21.73 -16.09
N GLN A 170 4.81 21.72 -15.59
CA GLN A 170 5.65 22.92 -15.50
C GLN A 170 6.00 23.51 -16.87
N SER A 171 6.13 22.69 -17.92
CA SER A 171 6.39 23.18 -19.28
C SER A 171 5.13 23.68 -20.00
N LEU A 172 3.97 23.08 -19.72
CA LEU A 172 2.68 23.47 -20.31
C LEU A 172 2.03 24.68 -19.63
N ALA A 173 2.35 24.90 -18.36
CA ALA A 173 1.79 25.98 -17.55
C ALA A 173 2.04 27.40 -18.09
N PRO A 174 3.28 27.81 -18.42
CA PRO A 174 3.56 29.13 -18.95
C PRO A 174 2.81 29.50 -20.24
N PRO A 175 2.78 28.67 -21.31
CA PRO A 175 2.07 29.03 -22.53
C PRO A 175 0.56 29.17 -22.30
N MET A 176 -0.07 28.28 -21.54
CA MET A 176 -1.48 28.41 -21.18
C MET A 176 -1.75 29.71 -20.41
N SER A 177 -0.93 30.02 -19.40
CA SER A 177 -1.06 31.26 -18.63
C SER A 177 -0.97 32.49 -19.54
N ARG A 178 -0.03 32.52 -20.50
CA ARG A 178 0.10 33.62 -21.46
C ARG A 178 -1.13 33.74 -22.35
N ARG A 179 -1.69 32.62 -22.83
CA ARG A 179 -2.90 32.62 -23.66
C ARG A 179 -4.12 33.10 -22.87
N LEU A 180 -4.28 32.67 -21.63
CA LEU A 180 -5.36 33.15 -20.75
C LEU A 180 -5.22 34.65 -20.45
N THR A 181 -4.00 35.16 -20.22
CA THR A 181 -3.76 36.60 -20.07
C THR A 181 -4.07 37.36 -21.35
N ALA A 182 -3.57 36.91 -22.50
CA ALA A 182 -3.86 37.55 -23.78
C ALA A 182 -5.37 37.55 -24.09
N LEU A 183 -6.06 36.50 -23.70
CA LEU A 183 -7.51 36.40 -23.79
C LEU A 183 -8.21 37.41 -22.88
N ALA A 184 -7.74 37.55 -21.63
CA ALA A 184 -8.25 38.55 -20.70
C ALA A 184 -8.09 39.99 -21.25
N ASP A 185 -6.93 40.27 -21.84
CA ASP A 185 -6.63 41.56 -22.46
C ASP A 185 -7.49 41.82 -23.70
N ASP A 186 -7.68 40.80 -24.56
CA ASP A 186 -8.55 40.89 -25.73
C ASP A 186 -10.02 41.17 -25.32
N PHE A 187 -10.51 40.56 -24.24
CA PHE A 187 -11.89 40.73 -23.77
C PHE A 187 -12.17 41.97 -22.95
N ARG A 188 -11.13 42.72 -22.60
CA ARG A 188 -11.31 44.09 -22.08
C ARG A 188 -12.05 44.98 -23.09
N PHE A 189 -12.11 44.57 -24.36
CA PHE A 189 -12.87 45.21 -25.43
C PHE A 189 -14.00 44.26 -25.90
N SER A 190 -15.27 44.62 -25.64
CA SER A 190 -16.42 43.71 -25.84
C SER A 190 -16.62 43.23 -27.28
N THR A 191 -16.14 43.98 -28.27
CA THR A 191 -16.28 43.65 -29.70
C THR A 191 -15.52 42.40 -30.13
N LYS A 192 -14.53 41.94 -29.34
CA LYS A 192 -13.76 40.73 -29.62
C LYS A 192 -14.39 39.46 -29.02
N ILE A 193 -15.47 39.59 -28.25
CA ILE A 193 -16.14 38.45 -27.60
C ILE A 193 -16.74 37.54 -28.66
N ASP A 194 -17.56 38.07 -29.55
CA ASP A 194 -18.24 37.28 -30.58
C ASP A 194 -17.24 36.62 -31.54
N GLU A 195 -16.16 37.32 -31.90
CA GLU A 195 -15.08 36.78 -32.73
C GLU A 195 -14.38 35.58 -32.07
N PHE A 196 -14.16 35.62 -30.75
CA PHE A 196 -13.54 34.51 -30.04
C PHE A 196 -14.42 33.27 -30.01
N PHE A 197 -15.73 33.44 -29.86
CA PHE A 197 -16.65 32.31 -29.76
C PHE A 197 -16.97 31.65 -31.10
N ASP A 198 -16.63 32.26 -32.25
CA ASP A 198 -16.68 31.62 -33.58
C ASP A 198 -15.92 30.28 -33.54
N GLU A 199 -16.57 29.19 -33.98
CA GLU A 199 -15.98 27.85 -34.01
C GLU A 199 -14.72 27.76 -34.87
N ARG A 200 -14.56 28.67 -35.83
CA ARG A 200 -13.37 28.78 -36.69
C ARG A 200 -12.23 29.55 -36.03
N ASN A 201 -12.43 30.09 -34.82
CA ASN A 201 -11.40 30.85 -34.14
C ASN A 201 -10.26 29.93 -33.67
N GLU A 202 -9.10 30.07 -34.29
CA GLU A 202 -7.90 29.29 -33.96
C GLU A 202 -7.38 29.54 -32.53
N LYS A 203 -7.64 30.72 -31.94
CA LYS A 203 -7.30 31.00 -30.54
C LYS A 203 -8.16 30.17 -29.58
N LYS A 204 -9.47 30.03 -29.86
CA LYS A 204 -10.39 29.18 -29.09
C LYS A 204 -9.95 27.73 -29.13
N LYS A 205 -9.69 27.20 -30.33
CA LYS A 205 -9.20 25.82 -30.52
C LYS A 205 -7.88 25.58 -29.77
N ALA A 206 -6.91 26.48 -29.92
CA ALA A 206 -5.63 26.35 -29.23
C ALA A 206 -5.77 26.38 -27.71
N LEU A 207 -6.63 27.23 -27.16
CA LEU A 207 -6.91 27.26 -25.72
C LEU A 207 -7.55 25.97 -25.23
N VAL A 208 -8.54 25.43 -25.96
CA VAL A 208 -9.18 24.17 -25.61
C VAL A 208 -8.17 23.02 -25.61
N LEU A 209 -7.27 22.96 -26.59
CA LEU A 209 -6.21 21.97 -26.66
C LEU A 209 -5.22 22.09 -25.49
N ASP A 210 -4.83 23.32 -25.12
CA ASP A 210 -3.94 23.56 -23.98
C ASP A 210 -4.61 23.12 -22.66
N LEU A 211 -5.88 23.49 -22.46
CA LEU A 211 -6.66 23.08 -21.28
C LEU A 211 -6.81 21.56 -21.20
N GLN A 212 -7.03 20.89 -22.34
CA GLN A 212 -7.12 19.44 -22.39
C GLN A 212 -5.78 18.77 -22.06
N SER A 213 -4.70 19.19 -22.72
CA SER A 213 -3.35 18.66 -22.49
C SER A 213 -2.95 18.78 -21.02
N ILE A 214 -3.19 19.94 -20.41
CA ILE A 214 -2.88 20.17 -19.00
C ILE A 214 -3.78 19.32 -18.09
N GLY A 215 -5.07 19.23 -18.39
CA GLY A 215 -5.99 18.36 -17.66
C GLY A 215 -5.57 16.89 -17.66
N GLU A 216 -5.13 16.38 -18.80
CA GLU A 216 -4.60 15.01 -18.95
C GLU A 216 -3.32 14.82 -18.12
N LYS A 217 -2.38 15.78 -18.16
CA LYS A 217 -1.14 15.71 -17.37
C LYS A 217 -1.37 15.83 -15.87
N PHE A 218 -2.37 16.60 -15.45
CA PHE A 218 -2.81 16.61 -14.06
C PHE A 218 -3.40 15.27 -13.62
N ARG A 219 -4.21 14.65 -14.47
CA ARG A 219 -4.75 13.31 -14.18
C ARG A 219 -3.64 12.28 -14.08
N GLU A 220 -2.68 12.28 -15.00
CA GLU A 220 -1.49 11.41 -14.93
C GLU A 220 -0.70 11.63 -13.63
N PHE A 221 -0.45 12.89 -13.27
CA PHE A 221 0.23 13.24 -12.02
C PHE A 221 -0.54 12.73 -10.79
N ALA A 222 -1.85 12.94 -10.78
CA ALA A 222 -2.72 12.57 -9.68
C ALA A 222 -2.82 11.04 -9.51
N LEU A 223 -2.93 10.28 -10.60
CA LEU A 223 -2.84 8.82 -10.59
C LEU A 223 -1.47 8.34 -10.08
N ALA A 224 -0.39 9.01 -10.47
CA ALA A 224 0.97 8.69 -10.02
C ALA A 224 1.21 8.98 -8.52
N LEU A 225 0.35 9.82 -7.90
CA LEU A 225 0.28 10.02 -6.44
C LEU A 225 -0.62 9.00 -5.73
N GLY A 226 -1.21 8.04 -6.47
CA GLY A 226 -2.06 6.99 -5.91
C GLY A 226 -3.51 7.40 -5.68
N ILE A 227 -3.98 8.48 -6.33
CA ILE A 227 -5.41 8.81 -6.38
C ILE A 227 -6.08 7.81 -7.32
N ASN A 228 -7.21 7.25 -6.90
CA ASN A 228 -7.91 6.25 -7.72
C ASN A 228 -8.65 6.91 -8.89
N GLU A 229 -8.73 6.20 -10.02
CA GLU A 229 -9.48 6.62 -11.21
C GLU A 229 -10.96 6.97 -10.88
N SER A 230 -11.56 6.23 -9.95
CA SER A 230 -12.94 6.44 -9.51
C SER A 230 -13.16 7.79 -8.84
N GLU A 231 -12.14 8.36 -8.20
CA GLU A 231 -12.23 9.68 -7.56
C GLU A 231 -12.31 10.84 -8.57
N PHE A 232 -11.99 10.55 -9.84
CA PHE A 232 -12.25 11.45 -10.97
C PHE A 232 -13.61 11.18 -11.63
N SER A 233 -14.28 10.06 -11.35
CA SER A 233 -15.53 9.69 -12.03
C SER A 233 -16.77 10.44 -11.52
N ASP A 234 -16.73 10.97 -10.29
CA ASP A 234 -17.93 11.44 -9.58
C ASP A 234 -18.53 12.77 -10.07
N ALA A 235 -17.92 13.52 -11.00
CA ALA A 235 -18.59 14.70 -11.57
C ALA A 235 -17.85 15.27 -12.79
N GLU A 236 -18.30 15.02 -14.02
CA GLU A 236 -17.99 15.86 -15.20
C GLU A 236 -16.55 15.77 -15.78
N TRP A 237 -15.74 14.77 -15.42
CA TRP A 237 -14.32 14.67 -15.88
C TRP A 237 -14.13 13.85 -17.17
N THR A 238 -15.19 13.59 -17.94
CA THR A 238 -15.03 12.92 -19.23
C THR A 238 -14.40 13.91 -20.22
N TRP A 239 -13.08 13.81 -20.40
CA TRP A 239 -12.30 14.56 -21.38
C TRP A 239 -12.58 14.17 -22.85
N ARG A 240 -13.56 13.29 -23.08
CA ARG A 240 -13.95 12.78 -24.40
C ARG A 240 -14.75 13.80 -25.19
#